data_AF-J1JB62-F1
#
_entry.id   AF-J1JB62-F1
#
_cell.length_a   1.000
_cell.length_b   1.000
_cell.length_c   1.000
_cell.angle_alpha   90.00
_cell.angle_beta   90.00
_cell.angle_gamma   90.00
#
_symmetry.space_group_name_H-M   'P 1'
#
loop_
_entity.id
_entity.type
_entity.pdbx_description
1 polymer ?
#
loop_
_entity_poly.entity_id
_entity_poly.type
_entity_poly.pdbx_seq_one_letter_code
_entity_poly.pdbx_strand_id
1 'polypeptide(L)'
;MAYATNKADIYDAIYSLRLRLKIFDLIRKAKSGHIARSLSCIDFIYILYKYILQINPTLIHNTNCDRYVQSKGHAVEALYIVLSEMGYFDPKLLDTYLKFGLNLLAM
;
A
#
# COMPACT_ATOMS: atom_id res chain seq x y z
N MET A 1 15.01 13.82 -5.44
CA MET A 1 14.00 13.48 -6.46
C MET A 1 14.73 12.79 -7.59
N ALA A 2 14.63 11.46 -7.69
CA ALA A 2 15.22 10.75 -8.82
C ALA A 2 14.40 11.12 -10.08
N TYR A 3 15.07 11.67 -11.08
CA TYR A 3 14.46 11.98 -12.38
C TYR A 3 14.13 10.66 -13.09
N ALA A 4 12.91 10.53 -13.60
CA ALA A 4 12.51 9.39 -14.42
C ALA A 4 13.42 9.30 -15.65
N THR A 5 14.17 8.20 -15.77
CA THR A 5 15.20 8.00 -16.80
C THR A 5 14.69 7.28 -18.04
N ASN A 6 13.51 6.65 -17.94
CA ASN A 6 12.89 5.90 -19.02
C ASN A 6 11.34 5.90 -18.90
N LYS A 7 10.64 5.33 -19.89
CA LYS A 7 9.16 5.30 -19.90
C LYS A 7 8.55 4.53 -18.72
N ALA A 8 9.17 3.44 -18.26
CA ALA A 8 8.66 2.66 -17.14
C ALA A 8 8.67 3.49 -15.84
N ASP A 9 9.73 4.26 -15.60
CA ASP A 9 9.83 5.18 -14.45
C ASP A 9 8.68 6.21 -14.44
N ILE A 10 8.28 6.71 -15.63
CA ILE A 10 7.15 7.65 -15.76
C ILE A 10 5.83 6.97 -15.38
N TYR A 11 5.60 5.74 -15.83
CA TYR A 11 4.39 5.00 -15.48
C TYR A 11 4.31 4.71 -13.98
N ASP A 12 5.43 4.37 -13.34
CA ASP A 12 5.48 4.14 -11.90
C ASP A 12 5.23 5.42 -11.11
N ALA A 13 5.78 6.56 -11.56
CA ALA A 13 5.50 7.86 -10.96
C ALA A 13 4.01 8.23 -11.06
N ILE A 14 3.40 8.06 -12.24
CA ILE A 14 1.96 8.30 -12.44
C ILE A 14 1.14 7.35 -11.58
N TYR A 15 1.52 6.08 -11.50
CA TYR A 15 0.82 5.10 -10.70
C TYR A 15 0.86 5.46 -9.22
N SER A 16 2.02 5.87 -8.70
CA SER A 16 2.13 6.30 -7.31
C SER A 16 1.33 7.57 -6.99
N LEU A 17 1.18 8.50 -7.95
CA LEU A 17 0.25 9.62 -7.80
C LEU A 17 -1.20 9.13 -7.64
N ARG A 18 -1.62 8.09 -8.39
CA ARG A 18 -2.94 7.46 -8.21
C ARG A 18 -3.09 6.81 -6.84
N LEU A 19 -2.05 6.19 -6.30
CA LEU A 19 -2.07 5.62 -4.95
C LEU A 19 -2.28 6.69 -3.88
N ARG A 20 -1.68 7.88 -4.05
CA ARG A 20 -1.92 9.03 -3.16
C ARG A 20 -3.38 9.48 -3.16
N LEU A 21 -4.02 9.52 -4.33
CA LEU A 21 -5.45 9.84 -4.42
C LEU A 21 -6.30 8.79 -3.70
N LYS A 22 -5.94 7.50 -3.83
CA LYS A 22 -6.60 6.41 -3.08
C LYS A 22 -6.45 6.57 -1.55
N ILE A 23 -5.29 7.04 -1.06
CA ILE A 23 -5.09 7.33 0.37
C ILE A 23 -6.08 8.40 0.83
N PHE A 24 -6.21 9.49 0.07
CA PHE A 24 -7.17 10.53 0.38
C PHE A 24 -8.61 10.01 0.41
N ASP A 25 -9.00 9.21 -0.60
CA ASP A 25 -10.35 8.65 -0.65
C ASP A 25 -10.65 7.68 0.50
N LEU A 26 -9.68 6.84 0.87
CA LEU A 26 -9.81 5.92 2.00
C LEU A 26 -10.05 6.68 3.30
N ILE A 27 -9.19 7.66 3.60
CA ILE A 27 -9.26 8.46 4.83
C ILE A 27 -10.54 9.30 4.85
N ARG A 28 -10.94 9.88 3.70
CA ARG A 28 -12.19 10.62 3.56
C ARG A 28 -13.40 9.76 3.87
N LYS A 29 -13.46 8.53 3.34
CA LYS A 29 -14.56 7.58 3.62
C LYS A 29 -14.60 7.16 5.09
N ALA A 30 -13.44 6.92 5.69
CA ALA A 30 -13.32 6.52 7.09
C ALA A 30 -13.48 7.68 8.09
N LYS A 31 -13.44 8.94 7.63
CA LYS A 31 -13.49 10.17 8.44
C LYS A 31 -12.35 10.30 9.46
N SER A 32 -11.32 9.46 9.36
CA SER A 32 -10.15 9.43 10.24
C SER A 32 -9.00 8.68 9.56
N GLY A 33 -7.76 8.98 9.96
CA GLY A 33 -6.54 8.36 9.43
C GLY A 33 -5.36 9.32 9.36
N HIS A 34 -4.22 8.83 8.89
CA HIS A 34 -2.94 9.55 8.90
C HIS A 34 -2.45 9.92 7.49
N ILE A 35 -2.95 11.03 6.95
CA ILE A 35 -2.72 11.45 5.56
C ILE A 35 -1.21 11.66 5.27
N ALA A 36 -0.59 12.66 5.90
CA ALA A 36 0.77 13.09 5.55
C ALA A 36 1.81 11.97 5.71
N ARG A 37 1.63 11.12 6.72
CA ARG A 37 2.54 10.01 7.01
C ARG A 37 2.43 8.88 5.99
N SER A 38 1.24 8.63 5.45
CA SER A 38 1.03 7.65 4.39
C SER A 38 1.49 8.17 3.03
N LEU A 39 1.24 9.46 2.72
CA LEU A 39 1.71 10.09 1.49
C LEU A 39 3.24 10.15 1.37
N SER A 40 3.95 10.26 2.51
CA SER A 40 5.40 10.39 2.51
C SER A 40 6.15 9.10 2.16
N CYS A 41 5.50 7.92 2.25
CA CYS A 41 6.18 6.63 2.05
C CYS A 41 5.55 5.75 0.98
N ILE A 42 4.46 6.17 0.33
CA ILE A 42 3.73 5.35 -0.65
C ILE A 42 4.59 4.92 -1.86
N ASP A 43 5.47 5.79 -2.38
CA ASP A 43 6.36 5.43 -3.50
C ASP A 43 7.28 4.28 -3.12
N PHE A 44 7.87 4.39 -1.92
CA PHE A 44 8.82 3.41 -1.42
C PHE A 44 8.15 2.05 -1.18
N ILE A 45 6.98 2.05 -0.54
CA ILE A 45 6.22 0.82 -0.29
C ILE A 45 5.80 0.18 -1.62
N TYR A 46 5.32 0.97 -2.58
CA TYR A 46 4.95 0.49 -3.90
C TYR A 46 6.11 -0.20 -4.62
N ILE A 47 7.28 0.44 -4.67
CA ILE A 47 8.47 -0.11 -5.32
C ILE A 47 8.96 -1.37 -4.60
N LEU A 48 8.94 -1.39 -3.26
CA LEU A 48 9.30 -2.57 -2.49
C LEU A 48 8.46 -3.78 -2.90
N TYR A 49 7.13 -3.65 -2.86
CA TYR A 49 6.23 -4.76 -3.19
C TYR A 49 6.23 -5.14 -4.68
N LYS A 50 6.46 -4.17 -5.57
CA LYS A 50 6.41 -4.43 -7.01
C LYS A 50 7.69 -5.06 -7.56
N TYR A 51 8.85 -4.65 -7.06
CA TYR A 51 10.13 -4.96 -7.72
C TYR A 51 11.17 -5.60 -6.80
N ILE A 52 11.15 -5.33 -5.49
CA ILE A 52 12.27 -5.70 -4.61
C ILE A 52 11.95 -6.95 -3.80
N LEU A 53 10.79 -7.00 -3.15
CA LEU A 53 10.44 -8.09 -2.25
C LEU A 53 10.06 -9.33 -3.06
N GLN A 54 10.68 -10.46 -2.74
CA GLN A 54 10.31 -11.77 -3.24
C GLN A 54 9.09 -12.32 -2.49
N ILE A 55 7.94 -11.67 -2.68
CA ILE A 55 6.66 -12.04 -2.08
C ILE A 55 5.51 -11.76 -3.07
N ASN A 56 4.48 -12.58 -3.01
CA ASN A 56 3.24 -12.37 -3.75
C ASN A 56 2.06 -12.99 -2.98
N PRO A 57 0.80 -12.74 -3.39
CA PRO A 57 -0.38 -13.23 -2.67
C PRO A 57 -0.43 -14.75 -2.46
N THR A 58 0.21 -15.54 -3.34
CA THR A 58 0.23 -17.01 -3.23
C THR A 58 1.33 -17.54 -2.30
N LEU A 59 2.28 -16.70 -1.91
CA LEU A 59 3.47 -17.08 -1.13
C LEU A 59 3.46 -16.57 0.31
N ILE A 60 2.38 -15.95 0.79
CA ILE A 60 2.32 -15.27 2.11
C ILE A 60 2.74 -16.18 3.27
N HIS A 61 2.46 -17.49 3.18
CA HIS A 61 2.81 -18.47 4.22
C HIS A 61 4.17 -19.16 4.01
N ASN A 62 4.91 -18.80 2.95
CA ASN A 62 6.22 -19.39 2.68
C ASN A 62 7.26 -18.81 3.64
N THR A 63 7.99 -19.66 4.35
CA THR A 63 9.04 -19.22 5.28
C THR A 63 10.23 -18.57 4.59
N ASN A 64 10.43 -18.84 3.30
CA ASN A 64 11.54 -18.34 2.51
C ASN A 64 11.22 -17.05 1.73
N CYS A 65 9.99 -16.53 1.82
CA CYS A 65 9.67 -15.24 1.21
C CYS A 65 10.20 -14.09 2.05
N ASP A 66 10.46 -12.96 1.39
CA ASP A 66 10.79 -11.73 2.11
C ASP A 66 9.64 -11.31 3.01
N ARG A 67 9.98 -10.66 4.13
CA ARG A 67 9.00 -10.12 5.09
C ARG A 67 9.17 -8.63 5.22
N TYR A 68 8.06 -7.93 5.11
CA TYR A 68 8.01 -6.49 5.33
C TYR A 68 7.26 -6.17 6.62
N VAL A 69 7.91 -5.41 7.51
CA VAL A 69 7.30 -4.94 8.76
C VAL A 69 7.18 -3.43 8.73
N GLN A 70 5.96 -2.93 8.70
CA GLN A 70 5.70 -1.49 8.74
C GLN A 70 5.73 -0.99 10.20
N SER A 71 6.93 -0.76 10.72
CA SER A 71 7.12 -0.23 12.08
C SER A 71 6.42 1.13 12.29
N LYS A 72 6.31 1.94 11.23
CA LYS A 72 5.48 3.15 11.19
C LYS A 72 4.00 2.77 11.05
N GLY A 73 3.42 2.16 12.08
CA GLY A 73 2.03 1.68 12.06
C GLY A 73 1.00 2.78 11.79
N HIS A 74 1.29 4.02 12.18
CA HIS A 74 0.48 5.20 11.83
C HIS A 74 0.56 5.62 10.35
N ALA A 75 1.14 4.82 9.46
CA ALA A 75 1.11 5.03 8.01
C ALA A 75 0.55 3.80 7.28
N VAL A 76 -0.34 3.06 7.95
CA VAL A 76 -0.89 1.78 7.48
C VAL A 76 -1.75 1.95 6.22
N GLU A 77 -2.35 3.12 5.99
CA GLU A 77 -3.17 3.37 4.80
C GLU A 77 -2.38 3.17 3.51
N ALA A 78 -1.10 3.58 3.51
CA ALA A 78 -0.22 3.37 2.36
C ALA A 78 0.05 1.88 2.11
N LEU A 79 0.27 1.10 3.18
CA LEU A 79 0.49 -0.33 3.09
C LEU A 79 -0.76 -1.05 2.57
N TYR A 80 -1.93 -0.79 3.17
CA TYR A 80 -3.18 -1.42 2.75
C TYR A 80 -3.54 -1.11 1.31
N ILE A 81 -3.30 0.12 0.84
CA ILE A 81 -3.53 0.46 -0.56
C ILE A 81 -2.59 -0.31 -1.48
N VAL A 82 -1.30 -0.40 -1.16
CA VAL A 82 -0.36 -1.19 -1.99
C VAL A 82 -0.74 -2.66 -2.00
N LEU A 83 -1.02 -3.27 -0.85
CA LEU A 83 -1.43 -4.67 -0.77
C LEU A 83 -2.73 -4.94 -1.55
N SER A 84 -3.71 -4.05 -1.44
CA SER A 84 -4.95 -4.14 -2.21
C SER A 84 -4.70 -4.09 -3.72
N GLU A 85 -3.87 -3.16 -4.19
CA GLU A 85 -3.54 -3.04 -5.61
C GLU A 85 -2.72 -4.21 -6.14
N MET A 86 -1.92 -4.84 -5.28
CA MET A 86 -1.11 -6.02 -5.61
C MET A 86 -1.92 -7.33 -5.46
N GLY A 87 -3.21 -7.25 -5.15
CA GLY A 87 -4.10 -8.41 -5.11
C GLY A 87 -3.95 -9.31 -3.88
N TYR A 88 -3.38 -8.79 -2.79
CA TYR A 88 -3.32 -9.55 -1.53
C TYR A 88 -4.69 -9.76 -0.89
N PHE A 89 -5.65 -8.87 -1.19
CA PHE A 89 -7.04 -8.98 -0.76
C PHE A 89 -7.98 -8.16 -1.66
N ASP A 90 -9.29 -8.41 -1.58
CA ASP A 90 -10.30 -7.67 -2.34
C ASP A 90 -10.31 -6.18 -1.93
N PRO A 91 -10.10 -5.23 -2.85
CA PRO A 91 -10.16 -3.79 -2.58
C PRO A 91 -11.42 -3.32 -1.84
N LYS A 92 -12.56 -4.04 -1.97
CA LYS A 92 -13.79 -3.72 -1.23
C LYS A 92 -13.61 -3.79 0.29
N LEU A 93 -12.65 -4.55 0.81
CA LEU A 93 -12.35 -4.57 2.24
C LEU A 93 -11.91 -3.20 2.75
N LEU A 94 -11.32 -2.34 1.91
CA LEU A 94 -10.98 -0.97 2.28
C LEU A 94 -12.20 -0.12 2.65
N ASP A 95 -13.40 -0.45 2.16
CA ASP A 95 -14.64 0.24 2.56
C ASP A 95 -15.02 -0.05 4.02
N THR A 96 -14.38 -1.03 4.65
CA THR A 96 -14.54 -1.38 6.07
C THR A 96 -13.46 -0.77 6.97
N TYR A 97 -12.50 -0.02 6.41
CA TYR A 97 -11.42 0.60 7.17
C TYR A 97 -11.93 1.47 8.34
N LEU A 98 -11.32 1.29 9.52
CA LEU A 98 -11.71 1.90 10.81
C LEU A 98 -13.16 1.64 11.26
N LYS A 99 -13.85 0.64 10.70
CA LYS A 99 -15.15 0.19 11.20
C LYS A 99 -14.99 -0.98 12.16
N PHE A 100 -15.92 -1.12 13.08
CA PHE A 100 -15.98 -2.29 13.95
C PHE A 100 -16.16 -3.58 13.12
N GLY A 101 -15.48 -4.67 13.51
CA GLY A 101 -15.48 -5.94 12.77
C GLY A 101 -14.56 -5.98 11.54
N LEU A 102 -13.57 -5.08 11.47
CA LEU A 102 -12.61 -5.01 10.38
C LEU A 102 -11.70 -6.25 10.30
N ASN A 103 -11.76 -6.96 9.18
CA ASN A 103 -10.86 -8.09 8.86
C ASN A 103 -9.66 -7.68 7.98
N LEU A 104 -9.06 -6.52 8.25
CA LEU A 104 -7.77 -6.10 7.64
C LEU A 104 -6.57 -6.29 8.58
N LEU A 105 -6.79 -6.75 9.82
CA LEU A 105 -5.78 -6.76 10.89
C LEU A 105 -4.90 -8.01 10.98
N ALA A 106 -4.95 -8.94 10.01
CA ALA A 106 -4.22 -10.20 10.10
C ALA A 106 -3.75 -10.76 8.73
N MET A 107 -2.90 -10.01 8.02
CA MET A 107 -2.07 -10.56 6.94
C MET A 107 -0.60 -10.39 7.27
#